data_AF-A0A2R6LJA9-F1
#
_entry.id   AF-A0A2R6LJA9-F1
#
_cell.length_a   1.000
_cell.length_b   1.000
_cell.length_c   1.000
_cell.angle_alpha   90.00
_cell.angle_beta   90.00
_cell.angle_gamma   90.00
#
_symmetry.space_group_name_H-M   'P 1'
#
loop_
_entity.id
_entity.type
_entity.pdbx_description
1 polymer ?
#
loop_
_entity_poly.entity_id
_entity_poly.type
_entity_poly.pdbx_seq_one_letter_code
_entity_poly.pdbx_strand_id
1 'polypeptide(L)'
;MVIVSYHCPRCGAVAELERGAYLEDKCVTPDPLEGWSYVNAHDAVGTDEGDPYEGADGVEIICGAAETDGEGCGEPYYLGFVRFEDGREVDPEVPADNVSFDFQ
;
A
#
# COMPACT_ATOMS: atom_id res chain seq x y z
N MET A 1 11.45 -11.21 8.95
CA MET A 1 10.62 -10.04 8.65
C MET A 1 11.52 -8.81 8.67
N VAL A 2 11.12 -7.76 7.96
CA VAL A 2 11.80 -6.47 7.86
C VAL A 2 10.77 -5.36 8.06
N ILE A 3 11.20 -4.27 8.67
CA ILE A 3 10.36 -3.07 8.83
C ILE A 3 10.60 -2.17 7.63
N VAL A 4 9.53 -1.77 6.96
CA VAL A 4 9.57 -0.87 5.81
C VAL A 4 8.62 0.29 6.04
N SER A 5 9.09 1.50 5.74
CA SER A 5 8.34 2.73 5.94
C SER A 5 7.68 3.19 4.64
N TYR A 6 6.41 3.59 4.72
CA TYR A 6 5.64 4.12 3.61
C TYR A 6 5.08 5.51 3.95
N HIS A 7 4.97 6.36 2.94
CA HIS A 7 4.46 7.71 3.10
C HIS A 7 3.00 7.79 2.63
N CYS A 8 2.15 8.38 3.46
CA CYS A 8 0.80 8.74 3.06
C CYS A 8 0.87 9.75 1.89
N PRO A 9 0.23 9.47 0.73
CA PRO A 9 0.26 10.36 -0.43
C PRO A 9 -0.49 11.68 -0.21
N ARG A 10 -1.31 11.78 0.85
CA ARG A 10 -2.12 12.97 1.18
C ARG A 10 -1.39 13.96 2.09
N CYS A 11 -0.79 13.48 3.17
CA CYS A 11 -0.20 14.33 4.21
C CYS A 11 1.29 14.07 4.48
N GLY A 12 1.88 13.03 3.89
CA GLY A 12 3.29 12.68 4.07
C GLY A 12 3.62 11.96 5.39
N ALA A 13 2.63 11.69 6.25
CA ALA A 13 2.82 10.88 7.45
C ALA A 13 3.42 9.51 7.12
N VAL A 14 4.22 8.99 8.04
CA VAL A 14 4.98 7.75 7.84
C VAL A 14 4.29 6.61 8.56
N ALA A 15 4.02 5.51 7.85
CA ALA A 15 3.63 4.25 8.47
C ALA A 15 4.75 3.23 8.37
N GLU A 16 4.91 2.41 9.39
CA GLU A 16 5.91 1.34 9.46
C GLU A 16 5.20 -0.01 9.45
N LEU A 17 5.51 -0.85 8.46
CA LEU A 17 4.96 -2.20 8.33
C LEU A 17 6.05 -3.24 8.53
N GLU A 18 5.77 -4.26 9.34
CA GLU A 18 6.61 -5.45 9.46
C GLU A 18 6.17 -6.51 8.44
N ARG A 19 7.06 -6.86 7.51
CA ARG A 19 6.73 -7.78 6.40
C ARG A 19 7.90 -8.64 5.92
N GLY A 20 7.64 -9.50 4.94
CA GLY A 20 8.58 -10.35 4.25
C GLY A 20 9.44 -9.54 3.31
N ALA A 21 10.75 -9.82 3.29
CA ALA A 21 11.71 -9.11 2.44
C ALA A 21 11.57 -9.46 0.94
N TYR A 22 10.70 -10.40 0.58
CA TYR A 22 10.47 -10.83 -0.80
C TYR A 22 9.31 -10.09 -1.48
N LEU A 23 8.48 -9.35 -0.74
CA LEU A 23 7.38 -8.59 -1.31
C LEU A 23 7.94 -7.38 -2.06
N GLU A 24 7.67 -7.34 -3.37
CA GLU A 24 8.14 -6.29 -4.27
C GLU A 24 7.10 -5.16 -4.31
N ASP A 25 7.47 -3.98 -3.81
CA ASP A 25 6.61 -2.80 -3.80
C ASP A 25 6.45 -2.27 -5.23
N LYS A 26 5.20 -2.10 -5.69
CA LYS A 26 4.91 -1.52 -7.00
C LYS A 26 4.60 -0.02 -6.91
N CYS A 27 3.67 0.36 -6.05
CA CYS A 27 3.28 1.76 -5.86
C CYS A 27 2.53 1.99 -4.55
N VAL A 28 2.43 3.27 -4.15
CA VAL A 28 1.57 3.73 -3.06
C VAL A 28 0.56 4.70 -3.65
N THR A 29 -0.74 4.44 -3.46
CA THR A 29 -1.83 5.21 -4.06
C THR A 29 -2.86 5.62 -3.01
N PRO A 30 -3.54 6.77 -3.20
CA PRO A 30 -4.66 7.16 -2.35
C PRO A 30 -5.89 6.27 -2.53
N ASP A 31 -6.08 5.71 -3.73
CA ASP A 31 -7.22 4.88 -4.11
C ASP A 31 -6.77 3.45 -4.44
N PRO A 32 -7.62 2.42 -4.25
CA PRO A 32 -7.25 1.04 -4.51
C PRO A 32 -7.14 0.77 -6.01
N LEU A 33 -6.13 0.00 -6.41
CA LEU A 33 -5.96 -0.42 -7.79
C LEU A 33 -7.03 -1.45 -8.21
N GLU A 34 -7.54 -1.31 -9.43
CA GLU A 34 -8.57 -2.21 -9.96
C GLU A 34 -8.04 -3.65 -10.09
N GLY A 35 -8.71 -4.60 -9.43
CA GLY A 35 -8.36 -6.02 -9.48
C GLY A 35 -7.31 -6.47 -8.46
N TRP A 36 -6.80 -5.58 -7.60
CA TRP A 36 -5.90 -5.91 -6.49
C TRP A 36 -6.69 -6.24 -5.22
N SER A 37 -6.26 -7.26 -4.49
CA SER A 37 -6.74 -7.58 -3.15
C SER A 37 -5.84 -6.98 -2.07
N TYR A 38 -6.44 -6.37 -1.05
CA TYR A 38 -5.72 -5.68 0.02
C TYR A 38 -6.03 -6.29 1.38
N VAL A 39 -5.01 -6.46 2.20
CA VAL A 39 -5.13 -6.80 3.63
C VAL A 39 -4.99 -5.53 4.46
N ASN A 40 -5.76 -5.40 5.52
CA ASN A 40 -5.71 -4.22 6.38
C ASN A 40 -4.49 -4.29 7.32
N ALA A 41 -3.62 -3.29 7.28
CA ALA A 41 -2.41 -3.24 8.09
C ALA A 41 -2.70 -3.23 9.59
N HIS A 42 -3.80 -2.62 10.03
CA HIS A 42 -4.18 -2.54 11.44
C HIS A 42 -4.43 -3.93 12.06
N ASP A 43 -5.03 -4.85 11.28
CA ASP A 43 -5.30 -6.23 11.74
C ASP A 43 -4.01 -7.07 11.83
N ALA A 44 -3.01 -6.73 11.03
CA ALA A 44 -1.71 -7.40 10.99
C ALA A 44 -0.76 -6.98 12.13
N VAL A 45 -1.05 -5.87 12.82
CA VAL A 45 -0.20 -5.37 13.90
C VAL A 45 -0.11 -6.38 15.05
N GLY A 46 1.12 -6.80 15.37
CA GLY A 46 1.38 -7.72 16.49
C GLY A 46 1.22 -9.21 16.14
N THR A 47 1.12 -9.54 14.86
CA THR A 47 1.24 -10.93 14.39
C THR A 47 2.72 -11.35 14.44
N ASP A 48 3.02 -12.43 15.17
CA ASP A 48 4.41 -12.93 15.35
C ASP A 48 4.68 -14.19 14.49
N GLU A 49 3.64 -14.71 13.82
CA GLU A 49 3.67 -15.95 13.05
C GLU A 49 3.49 -15.68 11.55
N GLY A 50 4.58 -15.83 10.79
CA GLY A 50 4.56 -15.71 9.33
C GLY A 50 4.49 -14.27 8.83
N ASP A 51 4.37 -14.11 7.51
CA ASP A 51 4.12 -12.79 6.92
C ASP A 51 2.61 -12.56 6.80
N PRO A 52 2.05 -11.51 7.43
CA PRO A 52 0.60 -11.30 7.45
C PRO A 52 0.02 -10.86 6.10
N TYR A 53 0.87 -10.47 5.16
CA TYR A 53 0.49 -9.98 3.84
C TYR A 53 0.73 -11.03 2.74
N GLU A 54 1.17 -12.24 3.12
CA GLU A 54 1.44 -13.32 2.17
C GLU A 54 0.17 -13.71 1.40
N GLY A 55 0.26 -13.64 0.07
CA GLY A 55 -0.86 -13.96 -0.83
C GLY A 55 -1.82 -12.81 -1.10
N ALA A 56 -1.64 -11.65 -0.47
CA ALA A 56 -2.34 -10.42 -0.85
C ALA A 56 -1.63 -9.72 -2.00
N ASP A 57 -2.37 -8.95 -2.81
CA ASP A 57 -1.78 -8.10 -3.84
C ASP A 57 -1.33 -6.73 -3.29
N GLY A 58 -1.66 -6.42 -2.04
CA GLY A 58 -1.30 -5.16 -1.41
C GLY A 58 -1.79 -5.05 0.04
N VAL A 59 -1.53 -3.88 0.62
CA VAL A 59 -1.88 -3.53 2.00
C VAL A 59 -2.70 -2.24 2.01
N GLU A 60 -3.83 -2.25 2.71
CA GLU A 60 -4.59 -1.05 3.05
C GLU A 60 -4.09 -0.49 4.38
N ILE A 61 -3.70 0.78 4.37
CA ILE A 61 -3.11 1.48 5.52
C ILE A 61 -4.01 2.65 5.89
N ILE A 62 -4.43 2.74 7.14
CA ILE A 62 -5.21 3.89 7.63
C ILE A 62 -4.22 4.93 8.17
N CYS A 63 -4.14 6.10 7.51
CA CYS A 63 -3.21 7.13 7.95
C CYS A 63 -3.58 7.67 9.33
N GLY A 64 -2.71 7.47 10.33
CA GLY A 64 -2.95 7.87 11.73
C GLY A 64 -3.46 6.73 12.61
N ALA A 65 -3.54 5.51 12.08
CA ALA A 65 -3.76 4.31 12.89
C ALA A 65 -2.46 3.85 13.58
N ALA A 66 -2.50 2.68 14.24
CA ALA A 66 -1.45 2.20 15.13
C ALA A 66 -0.07 2.05 14.45
N GLU A 67 -0.07 1.81 13.14
CA GLU A 67 1.13 1.67 12.30
C GLU A 67 1.71 3.02 11.84
N THR A 68 1.00 4.14 12.04
CA THR A 68 1.45 5.48 11.62
C THR A 68 2.13 6.23 12.77
N ASP A 69 3.29 6.82 12.49
CA ASP A 69 3.93 7.76 13.40
C ASP A 69 3.23 9.13 13.34
N GLY A 70 2.49 9.46 14.41
CA GLY A 70 1.78 10.73 14.56
C GLY A 70 0.26 10.67 14.30
N GLU A 71 -0.36 11.85 14.16
CA GLU A 71 -1.83 11.98 14.11
C GLU A 71 -2.44 11.56 12.76
N GLY A 72 -1.65 11.58 11.68
CA GLY A 72 -2.10 11.25 10.33
C GLY A 72 -3.23 12.14 9.80
N CYS A 73 -3.81 11.79 8.65
CA CYS A 73 -4.97 12.50 8.07
C CYS A 73 -6.30 11.73 8.21
N GLY A 74 -6.27 10.51 8.76
CA GLY A 74 -7.45 9.65 8.95
C GLY A 74 -7.99 9.00 7.68
N GLU A 75 -7.37 9.23 6.53
CA GLU A 75 -7.77 8.62 5.26
C GLU A 75 -6.97 7.34 4.97
N PRO A 76 -7.62 6.31 4.40
CA PRO A 76 -6.92 5.13 3.93
C PRO A 76 -6.06 5.47 2.71
N TYR A 77 -5.01 4.69 2.54
CA TYR A 77 -4.20 4.65 1.33
C TYR A 77 -3.66 3.23 1.14
N TYR A 78 -3.21 2.94 -0.06
CA TYR A 78 -3.00 1.58 -0.52
C TYR A 78 -1.56 1.40 -0.98
N LEU A 79 -0.89 0.41 -0.42
CA LEU A 79 0.38 -0.11 -0.92
C LEU A 79 0.07 -1.28 -1.86
N GLY A 80 0.42 -1.14 -3.14
CA GLY A 80 0.31 -2.22 -4.11
C GLY A 80 1.63 -2.98 -4.26
N PHE A 81 1.56 -4.30 -4.28
CA PHE A 81 2.67 -5.18 -4.66
C PHE A 81 2.67 -5.46 -6.16
N VAL A 82 3.84 -5.88 -6.66
CA VAL A 82 3.99 -6.37 -8.03
C VAL A 82 3.19 -7.67 -8.18
N ARG A 83 2.29 -7.70 -9.17
CA ARG A 83 1.51 -8.88 -9.55
C ARG A 83 1.99 -9.43 -10.88
N PHE A 84 2.04 -10.75 -11.00
CA PHE A 84 2.38 -11.45 -12.23
C PHE A 84 1.21 -12.31 -12.72
N GLU A 85 0.88 -12.19 -14.00
CA GLU A 85 -0.08 -13.05 -14.71
C GLU A 85 0.59 -13.62 -15.97
N ASP A 86 0.53 -14.94 -16.15
CA ASP A 86 1.15 -15.63 -17.30
C ASP A 86 2.66 -15.31 -17.46
N GLY A 87 3.36 -15.11 -16.34
CA GLY A 87 4.79 -14.76 -16.32
C GLY A 87 5.10 -13.32 -16.75
N ARG A 88 4.09 -12.46 -16.87
CA ARG A 88 4.23 -11.03 -17.18
C ARG A 88 3.75 -10.20 -16.00
N GLU A 89 4.51 -9.16 -15.67
CA GLU A 89 4.09 -8.16 -14.70
C GLU A 89 2.82 -7.45 -15.20
N VAL A 90 1.82 -7.37 -14.33
CA VAL A 90 0.57 -6.66 -14.61
C VAL A 90 0.76 -5.20 -14.22
N ASP A 91 0.47 -4.30 -15.16
CA ASP A 91 0.38 -2.89 -14.85
C ASP A 91 -1.05 -2.56 -14.43
N PRO A 92 -1.26 -1.95 -13.24
CA PRO A 92 -2.59 -1.63 -12.79
C PRO A 92 -3.19 -0.52 -13.66
N GLU A 93 -4.44 -0.73 -14.08
CA GLU A 93 -5.21 0.35 -14.70
C GLU A 93 -5.58 1.35 -13.59
N VAL A 94 -4.86 2.47 -13.56
CA VAL A 94 -5.23 3.62 -12.73
C VAL A 94 -6.25 4.46 -13.50
N PRO A 95 -7.45 4.72 -12.96
CA PRO A 95 -8.43 5.55 -13.64
C PRO A 95 -7.83 6.93 -13.89
N ALA A 96 -7.74 7.32 -15.16
CA ALA A 96 -7.33 8.65 -15.57
C ALA A 96 -8.47 9.64 -15.29
N ASP A 97 -8.70 9.97 -14.02
CA ASP A 97 -9.60 11.07 -13.66
C ASP A 97 -8.98 12.39 -14.15
N ASN A 98 -9.37 12.79 -15.36
CA ASN A 98 -9.23 14.10 -16.01
C ASN A 98 -8.06 14.98 -15.54
N VAL A 99 -6.83 14.48 -15.66
CA VAL A 99 -5.63 15.33 -15.57
C VAL A 99 -5.54 16.20 -16.83
N SER A 100 -6.05 17.42 -16.73
CA SER A 100 -5.79 18.47 -17.72
C SER A 100 -4.41 19.06 -17.44
N PHE A 101 -3.41 18.65 -18.22
CA PHE A 101 -2.10 19.29 -18.21
C PHE A 101 -2.16 20.59 -19.02
N ASP A 102 -2.33 21.72 -18.36
CA ASP A 102 -2.17 23.04 -18.99
C ASP A 102 -0.67 23.38 -19.01
N PHE A 103 -0.01 23.06 -20.11
CA PHE A 103 1.37 23.51 -20.35
C PHE A 103 1.31 24.96 -20.87
N GLN A 104 1.65 25.93 -20.00
CA GLN A 104 1.79 27.34 -20.36
C GLN A 104 3.17 27.64 -20.96
#